data_AF-A0A2M7UN69-F1
#
_entry.id   AF-A0A2M7UN69-F1
#
_cell.length_a   1.000
_cell.length_b   1.000
_cell.length_c   1.000
_cell.angle_alpha   90.00
_cell.angle_beta   90.00
_cell.angle_gamma   90.00
#
_symmetry.space_group_name_H-M   'P 1'
#
loop_
_entity.id
_entity.type
_entity.pdbx_description
1 polymer ?
#
loop_
_entity_poly.entity_id
_entity_poly.type
_entity_poly.pdbx_seq_one_letter_code
_entity_poly.pdbx_strand_id
1 'polypeptide(L)'
;MENISVPSQDIEKNKELAALSYLWIFSLIILVARRDSTFIQFHARQGVVLFLLSVLLWPFDFLRYGEIVILALMILGFIQAAMGNTNRVPVIGDIAEGKFGLSDVREALHFIKHTAIRMVKPEHVTPSFKKEADNQYRQETTHQNTSEISPENELMEREEKKLSVLFHRVEDQDNKIHELEDEVHLLNTKINTHE
;
A
#
# COMPACT_ATOMS: atom_id res chain seq x y z
N MET A 1 -6.60 15.49 -19.36
CA MET A 1 -7.19 14.46 -18.49
C MET A 1 -8.70 14.51 -18.66
N GLU A 2 -9.32 13.42 -19.13
CA GLU A 2 -10.78 13.34 -19.33
C GLU A 2 -11.47 13.30 -17.95
N ASN A 3 -12.22 14.35 -17.63
CA ASN A 3 -13.00 14.44 -16.41
C ASN A 3 -14.29 13.64 -16.60
N ILE A 4 -14.32 12.40 -16.12
CA ILE A 4 -15.53 11.56 -16.17
C ILE A 4 -16.58 12.21 -15.25
N SER A 5 -17.57 12.87 -15.83
CA SER A 5 -18.66 13.51 -15.08
C SER A 5 -19.64 12.44 -14.58
N VAL A 6 -19.44 11.96 -13.35
CA VAL A 6 -20.36 11.01 -12.71
C VAL A 6 -21.42 11.77 -11.91
N PRO A 7 -22.73 11.51 -12.15
CA PRO A 7 -23.79 12.13 -11.35
C PRO A 7 -23.71 11.70 -9.88
N SER A 8 -23.87 12.65 -8.94
CA SER A 8 -23.84 12.36 -7.49
C SER A 8 -24.85 11.29 -7.06
N GLN A 9 -26.03 11.26 -7.70
CA GLN A 9 -27.05 10.25 -7.44
C GLN A 9 -26.62 8.84 -7.88
N ASP A 10 -25.81 8.71 -8.93
CA ASP A 10 -25.25 7.43 -9.37
C ASP A 10 -24.28 6.90 -8.30
N ILE A 11 -23.44 7.77 -7.74
CA ILE A 11 -22.47 7.44 -6.69
C ILE A 11 -23.18 6.94 -5.42
N GLU A 12 -24.10 7.73 -4.86
CA GLU A 12 -24.75 7.40 -3.58
C GLU A 12 -25.52 6.08 -3.61
N LYS A 13 -26.16 5.77 -4.75
CA LYS A 13 -26.93 4.54 -4.91
C LYS A 13 -26.05 3.30 -5.11
N ASN A 14 -24.85 3.47 -5.65
CA ASN A 14 -24.08 2.35 -6.21
C ASN A 14 -22.70 2.14 -5.57
N LYS A 15 -22.27 2.99 -4.63
CA LYS A 15 -20.95 2.92 -3.99
C LYS A 15 -20.58 1.56 -3.39
N GLU A 16 -21.53 0.92 -2.72
CA GLU A 16 -21.32 -0.41 -2.12
C GLU A 16 -21.08 -1.48 -3.19
N LEU A 17 -21.88 -1.46 -4.26
CA LEU A 17 -21.75 -2.42 -5.35
C LEU A 17 -20.50 -2.16 -6.19
N ALA A 18 -20.12 -0.90 -6.37
CA ALA A 18 -18.86 -0.53 -6.99
C ALA A 18 -17.65 -1.02 -6.16
N ALA A 19 -17.70 -0.92 -4.83
CA ALA A 19 -16.65 -1.46 -3.97
C ALA A 19 -16.53 -2.99 -4.09
N LEU A 20 -17.67 -3.69 -4.18
CA LEU A 20 -17.69 -5.15 -4.38
C LEU A 20 -16.98 -5.59 -5.68
N SER A 21 -16.85 -4.70 -6.66
CA SER A 21 -16.13 -4.99 -7.91
C SER A 21 -14.62 -5.17 -7.74
N TYR A 22 -14.06 -4.88 -6.55
CA TYR A 22 -12.67 -5.19 -6.21
C TYR A 22 -12.51 -6.56 -5.51
N LEU A 23 -13.50 -7.45 -5.57
CA LEU A 23 -13.36 -8.84 -5.11
C LEU A 23 -13.16 -9.80 -6.29
N TRP A 24 -11.93 -9.93 -6.79
CA TRP A 24 -11.51 -10.89 -7.84
C TRP A 24 -12.58 -11.11 -8.93
N ILE A 25 -13.22 -12.28 -8.96
CA ILE A 25 -14.17 -12.67 -10.00
C ILE A 25 -15.45 -11.80 -10.02
N PHE A 26 -15.83 -11.19 -8.89
CA PHE A 26 -16.96 -10.27 -8.84
C PHE A 26 -16.75 -9.05 -9.73
N SER A 27 -15.50 -8.67 -10.01
CA SER A 27 -15.17 -7.60 -10.95
C SER A 27 -15.81 -7.84 -12.33
N LEU A 28 -15.67 -9.06 -12.89
CA LEU A 28 -16.26 -9.43 -14.17
C LEU A 28 -17.79 -9.49 -14.11
N ILE A 29 -18.31 -10.10 -13.04
CA ILE A 29 -19.76 -10.25 -12.86
C ILE A 29 -20.42 -8.87 -12.82
N ILE A 30 -19.88 -7.96 -12.01
CA ILE A 30 -20.41 -6.60 -11.85
C ILE A 30 -20.23 -5.78 -13.13
N LEU A 31 -19.08 -5.91 -13.82
CA LEU A 31 -18.81 -5.22 -15.08
C LEU A 31 -19.86 -5.55 -16.14
N VAL A 32 -20.26 -6.82 -16.24
CA VAL A 32 -21.26 -7.28 -17.21
C VAL A 32 -22.69 -6.95 -16.74
N ALA A 33 -22.98 -7.13 -15.45
CA ALA A 33 -24.33 -6.98 -14.89
C ALA A 33 -24.79 -5.53 -14.77
N ARG A 34 -23.88 -4.59 -14.53
CA ARG A 34 -24.21 -3.18 -14.21
C ARG A 34 -23.66 -2.22 -15.26
N ARG A 35 -24.25 -2.25 -16.45
CA ARG A 35 -23.93 -1.33 -17.57
C ARG A 35 -24.63 0.02 -17.48
N ASP A 36 -25.59 0.14 -16.57
CA ASP A 36 -26.45 1.30 -16.33
C ASP A 36 -25.77 2.40 -15.49
N SER A 37 -24.68 2.09 -14.78
CA SER A 37 -24.00 3.01 -13.88
C SER A 37 -22.58 3.32 -14.36
N THR A 38 -22.29 4.60 -14.56
CA THR A 38 -20.95 5.05 -14.95
C THR A 38 -19.97 4.86 -13.79
N PHE A 39 -20.43 5.10 -12.55
CA PHE A 39 -19.64 4.87 -11.34
C PHE A 39 -19.23 3.40 -11.17
N ILE A 40 -20.18 2.46 -11.30
CA ILE A 40 -19.88 1.02 -11.20
C ILE A 40 -18.95 0.60 -12.33
N GLN A 41 -19.22 1.02 -13.57
CA GLN A 41 -18.38 0.68 -14.72
C GLN A 41 -16.93 1.13 -14.53
N PHE A 42 -16.72 2.30 -13.93
CA PHE A 42 -15.38 2.81 -13.65
C PHE A 42 -14.61 1.89 -12.68
N HIS A 43 -15.20 1.55 -11.52
CA HIS A 43 -14.54 0.69 -10.53
C HIS A 43 -14.43 -0.76 -10.99
N ALA A 44 -15.46 -1.29 -11.68
CA ALA A 44 -15.47 -2.66 -12.15
C ALA A 44 -14.40 -2.92 -13.22
N ARG A 45 -14.16 -1.97 -14.14
CA ARG A 45 -13.05 -2.09 -15.10
C ARG A 45 -11.69 -2.14 -14.40
N GLN A 46 -11.50 -1.34 -13.34
CA GLN A 46 -10.26 -1.38 -12.57
C GLN A 46 -10.09 -2.70 -11.83
N GLY A 47 -11.14 -3.18 -11.18
CA GLY A 47 -11.16 -4.50 -10.53
C GLY A 47 -10.86 -5.63 -11.51
N VAL A 48 -11.38 -5.57 -12.74
CA VAL A 48 -11.10 -6.58 -13.77
C VAL A 48 -9.63 -6.60 -14.16
N VAL A 49 -9.00 -5.45 -14.36
CA VAL A 49 -7.56 -5.40 -14.69
C VAL A 49 -6.73 -5.96 -13.55
N LEU A 50 -7.00 -5.56 -12.31
CA LEU A 50 -6.30 -6.10 -11.13
C LEU A 50 -6.50 -7.62 -10.99
N PHE A 51 -7.71 -8.11 -11.24
CA PHE A 51 -8.00 -9.54 -11.24
C PHE A 51 -7.23 -10.28 -12.33
N LEU A 52 -7.20 -9.78 -13.57
CA LEU A 52 -6.45 -10.40 -14.67
C LEU A 52 -4.94 -10.40 -14.40
N LEU A 53 -4.41 -9.33 -13.81
CA LEU A 53 -3.02 -9.29 -13.38
C LEU A 53 -2.74 -10.37 -12.31
N SER A 54 -3.62 -10.55 -11.32
CA SER A 54 -3.49 -11.62 -10.30
C SER A 54 -3.45 -13.00 -10.96
N VAL A 55 -4.41 -13.30 -11.83
CA VAL A 55 -4.47 -14.59 -12.55
C VAL A 55 -3.19 -14.86 -13.35
N LEU A 56 -2.58 -13.81 -13.94
CA LEU A 56 -1.34 -13.95 -14.71
C LEU A 56 -0.12 -14.27 -13.85
N LEU A 57 -0.14 -13.93 -12.55
CA LEU A 57 0.95 -14.23 -11.61
C LEU A 57 0.91 -15.66 -11.07
N TRP A 58 -0.25 -16.31 -11.04
CA TRP A 58 -0.44 -17.66 -10.47
C TRP A 58 0.53 -18.75 -10.95
N PRO A 59 0.93 -18.84 -12.24
CA PRO A 59 1.87 -19.88 -12.67
C PRO A 59 3.32 -19.64 -12.24
N PHE A 60 3.65 -18.46 -11.67
CA PHE A 60 5.02 -18.09 -11.33
C PHE A 60 5.22 -18.02 -9.81
N ASP A 61 5.68 -19.11 -9.20
CA ASP A 61 5.86 -19.22 -7.74
C ASP A 61 6.75 -18.12 -7.13
N PHE A 62 7.75 -17.62 -7.87
CA PHE A 62 8.64 -16.54 -7.41
C PHE A 62 7.97 -15.15 -7.43
N LEU A 63 6.86 -14.99 -8.16
CA LEU A 63 6.07 -13.75 -8.21
C LEU A 63 4.98 -13.70 -7.14
N ARG A 64 4.96 -14.64 -6.18
CA ARG A 64 3.94 -14.72 -5.12
C ARG A 64 3.88 -13.47 -4.24
N TYR A 65 4.97 -12.69 -4.17
CA TYR A 65 4.97 -11.39 -3.48
C TYR A 65 4.22 -10.29 -4.27
N GLY A 66 4.08 -10.43 -5.59
CA GLY A 66 3.29 -9.52 -6.43
C GLY A 66 1.80 -9.54 -6.08
N GLU A 67 1.27 -10.66 -5.61
CA GLU A 67 -0.11 -10.76 -5.12
C GLU A 67 -0.39 -9.83 -3.94
N ILE A 68 0.62 -9.56 -3.09
CA ILE A 68 0.48 -8.64 -1.96
C ILE A 68 0.27 -7.21 -2.47
N VAL A 69 0.99 -6.82 -3.53
CA VAL A 69 0.83 -5.52 -4.18
C VAL A 69 -0.55 -5.42 -4.83
N ILE A 70 -0.99 -6.45 -5.55
CA ILE A 70 -2.33 -6.47 -6.16
C ILE A 70 -3.42 -6.40 -5.09
N LEU A 71 -3.29 -7.14 -4.00
CA LEU A 71 -4.22 -7.08 -2.87
C LEU A 71 -4.27 -5.66 -2.27
N ALA A 72 -3.13 -4.99 -2.09
CA ALA A 72 -3.09 -3.61 -1.61
C ALA A 72 -3.82 -2.66 -2.57
N LEU A 73 -3.61 -2.80 -3.88
CA LEU A 73 -4.30 -2.00 -4.90
C LEU A 73 -5.81 -2.26 -4.94
N MET A 74 -6.23 -3.51 -4.74
CA MET A 74 -7.65 -3.89 -4.61
C MET A 74 -8.29 -3.22 -3.38
N ILE A 75 -7.59 -3.21 -2.24
CA ILE A 75 -8.06 -2.53 -1.01
C ILE A 75 -8.17 -1.02 -1.23
N LEU A 76 -7.18 -0.39 -1.88
CA LEU A 76 -7.24 1.04 -2.21
C LEU A 76 -8.42 1.35 -3.13
N GLY A 77 -8.65 0.54 -4.16
CA GLY A 77 -9.79 0.67 -5.05
C GLY A 77 -11.13 0.52 -4.31
N PHE A 78 -11.22 -0.47 -3.43
CA PHE A 78 -12.39 -0.70 -2.58
C PHE A 78 -12.70 0.52 -1.71
N ILE A 79 -11.70 1.07 -1.01
CA ILE A 79 -11.87 2.26 -0.15
C ILE A 79 -12.35 3.45 -0.98
N GLN A 80 -11.74 3.69 -2.15
CA GLN A 80 -12.13 4.80 -3.02
C GLN A 80 -13.56 4.67 -3.53
N ALA A 81 -13.98 3.47 -3.93
CA ALA A 81 -15.36 3.20 -4.31
C ALA A 81 -16.33 3.43 -3.14
N ALA A 82 -15.99 2.94 -1.95
CA ALA A 82 -16.81 3.10 -0.75
C ALA A 82 -16.95 4.58 -0.32
N MET A 83 -15.93 5.40 -0.58
CA MET A 83 -15.94 6.85 -0.37
C MET A 83 -16.62 7.63 -1.50
N GLY A 84 -17.04 6.97 -2.58
CA GLY A 84 -17.67 7.63 -3.74
C GLY A 84 -16.69 8.34 -4.67
N ASN A 85 -15.39 8.05 -4.58
CA ASN A 85 -14.35 8.72 -5.34
C ASN A 85 -14.00 7.95 -6.62
N THR A 86 -13.98 8.64 -7.76
CA THR A 86 -13.57 8.10 -9.06
C THR A 86 -12.09 8.30 -9.36
N ASN A 87 -11.27 8.16 -8.33
CA ASN A 87 -9.83 8.16 -8.49
C ASN A 87 -9.39 6.86 -9.15
N ARG A 88 -8.44 6.94 -10.08
CA ARG A 88 -7.83 5.74 -10.65
C ARG A 88 -6.88 5.17 -9.61
N VAL A 89 -7.02 3.89 -9.28
CA VAL A 89 -5.90 3.21 -8.61
C VAL A 89 -4.69 3.22 -9.56
N PRO A 90 -3.47 3.36 -9.03
CA PRO A 90 -2.25 3.42 -9.84
C PRO A 90 -1.99 2.05 -10.49
N VAL A 91 -2.67 1.80 -11.61
CA VAL A 91 -2.47 0.69 -12.56
C VAL A 91 -2.98 1.06 -13.97
N ILE A 92 -3.91 2.02 -14.15
CA ILE A 92 -4.72 2.11 -15.41
C ILE A 92 -4.84 3.53 -15.99
N GLY A 93 -3.78 4.33 -15.89
CA GLY A 93 -3.56 5.49 -16.76
C GLY A 93 -2.56 5.15 -17.87
N ASP A 94 -1.44 4.54 -17.47
CA ASP A 94 -0.21 4.50 -18.29
C ASP A 94 0.01 3.20 -19.08
N ILE A 95 -0.81 2.17 -18.86
CA ILE A 95 -0.79 0.93 -19.66
C ILE A 95 -1.23 1.21 -21.12
N ALA A 96 -2.12 2.19 -21.33
CA ALA A 96 -2.55 2.59 -22.67
C ALA A 96 -1.46 3.37 -23.44
N GLU A 97 -0.47 3.93 -22.75
CA GLU A 97 0.62 4.74 -23.33
C GLU A 97 1.98 4.02 -23.37
N GLY A 98 2.07 2.79 -22.86
CA GLY A 98 3.32 1.99 -22.92
C GLY A 98 4.46 2.49 -22.03
N LYS A 99 4.17 3.31 -21.01
CA LYS A 99 5.18 3.90 -20.11
C LYS A 99 5.34 3.18 -18.77
N PHE A 100 4.59 2.10 -18.54
CA PHE A 100 4.62 1.39 -17.26
C PHE A 100 6.04 0.84 -16.99
N GLY A 101 6.75 1.52 -16.10
CA GLY A 101 8.16 1.27 -15.80
C GLY A 101 8.41 1.11 -14.30
N LEU A 102 9.64 0.79 -13.93
CA LEU A 102 10.06 0.62 -12.53
C LEU A 102 9.78 1.87 -11.67
N SER A 103 9.74 3.06 -12.28
CA SER A 103 9.41 4.33 -11.62
C SER A 103 8.01 4.36 -11.04
N ASP A 104 7.04 3.73 -11.70
CA ASP A 104 5.63 3.76 -11.31
C ASP A 104 5.38 2.75 -10.18
N VAL A 105 6.08 1.61 -10.24
CA VAL A 105 6.16 0.63 -9.16
C VAL A 105 6.78 1.27 -7.91
N ARG A 106 7.86 2.04 -8.08
CA ARG A 106 8.50 2.79 -7.00
C ARG A 106 7.55 3.82 -6.39
N GLU A 107 6.84 4.59 -7.20
CA GLU A 107 5.92 5.60 -6.71
C GLU A 107 4.73 4.98 -5.95
N ALA A 108 4.20 3.87 -6.45
CA ALA A 108 3.19 3.07 -5.75
C ALA A 108 3.72 2.53 -4.41
N LEU A 109 4.96 2.02 -4.39
CA LEU A 109 5.60 1.55 -3.17
C LEU A 109 5.79 2.69 -2.15
N HIS A 110 6.20 3.87 -2.61
CA HIS A 110 6.39 5.06 -1.77
C HIS A 110 5.07 5.54 -1.17
N PHE A 111 3.99 5.54 -1.95
CA PHE A 111 2.65 5.87 -1.46
C PHE A 111 2.16 4.88 -0.39
N ILE A 112 2.35 3.57 -0.62
CA ILE A 112 2.00 2.52 0.35
C ILE A 112 2.83 2.69 1.64
N LYS A 113 4.16 2.87 1.52
CA LYS A 113 5.08 3.11 2.65
C LYS A 113 4.61 4.30 3.49
N HIS A 114 4.33 5.44 2.86
CA HIS A 114 3.91 6.65 3.55
C HIS A 114 2.49 6.54 4.17
N THR A 115 1.57 5.84 3.53
CA THR A 115 0.21 5.60 4.06
C THR A 115 0.26 4.64 5.25
N ALA A 116 0.99 3.52 5.13
CA ALA A 116 1.17 2.56 6.21
C ALA A 116 1.91 3.19 7.40
N ILE A 117 2.94 4.00 7.16
CA ILE A 117 3.63 4.74 8.22
C ILE A 117 2.68 5.70 8.94
N ARG A 118 1.76 6.38 8.26
CA ARG A 118 0.75 7.22 8.94
C ARG A 118 -0.26 6.41 9.74
N MET A 119 -0.55 5.16 9.35
CA MET A 119 -1.42 4.27 10.12
C MET A 119 -0.70 3.62 11.32
N VAL A 120 0.61 3.38 11.22
CA VAL A 120 1.44 2.76 12.28
C VAL A 120 2.05 3.80 13.23
N LYS A 121 2.26 5.03 12.76
CA LYS A 121 2.77 6.14 13.56
C LYS A 121 1.58 6.89 14.15
N PRO A 122 1.27 6.74 15.45
CA PRO A 122 0.24 7.54 16.08
C PRO A 122 0.62 9.01 15.95
N GLU A 123 -0.21 9.76 15.23
CA GLU A 123 -0.10 11.20 15.15
C GLU A 123 -0.32 11.75 16.57
N HIS A 124 0.75 12.33 17.14
CA HIS A 124 0.82 12.99 18.44
C HIS A 124 0.93 12.10 19.71
N VAL A 125 2.01 11.32 19.84
CA VAL A 125 2.52 11.02 21.20
C VAL A 125 3.30 12.24 21.67
N THR A 126 2.64 13.13 22.43
CA THR A 126 3.31 14.29 23.03
C THR A 126 4.39 13.84 24.02
N PRO A 127 5.45 14.65 24.25
CA PRO A 127 6.52 14.30 25.20
C PRO A 127 6.01 13.98 26.62
N SER A 128 4.82 14.47 26.99
CA SER A 128 4.16 14.14 28.26
C SER A 128 3.71 12.67 28.31
N PHE A 129 3.07 12.15 27.25
CA PHE A 129 2.62 10.75 27.21
C PHE A 129 3.80 9.77 27.27
N LYS A 130 4.91 10.08 26.59
CA LYS A 130 6.12 9.25 26.66
C LYS A 130 6.72 9.24 28.07
N LYS A 131 6.80 10.40 28.72
CA LYS A 131 7.35 10.53 30.07
C LYS A 131 6.48 9.86 31.14
N GLU A 132 5.17 9.84 30.93
CA GLU A 132 4.21 9.21 31.84
C GLU A 132 4.24 7.68 31.71
N ALA A 133 4.34 7.16 30.49
CA ALA A 133 4.59 5.74 30.21
C ALA A 133 5.94 5.25 30.77
N ASP A 134 7.01 6.03 30.58
CA ASP A 134 8.35 5.72 31.11
C ASP A 134 8.37 5.69 32.65
N ASN A 135 7.58 6.56 33.30
CA ASN A 135 7.45 6.61 34.75
C ASN A 135 6.62 5.45 35.30
N GLN A 136 5.54 5.04 34.63
CA GLN A 136 4.76 3.86 35.02
C GLN A 136 5.59 2.58 34.93
N TYR A 137 6.31 2.38 33.82
CA TYR A 137 7.20 1.22 33.66
C TYR A 137 8.28 1.17 34.74
N ARG A 138 8.90 2.32 35.06
CA ARG A 138 9.92 2.41 36.12
C ARG A 138 9.36 2.10 37.51
N GLN A 139 8.11 2.46 37.80
CA GLN A 139 7.45 2.13 39.08
C GLN A 139 7.16 0.63 39.18
N GLU A 140 6.73 0.00 38.09
CA GLU A 140 6.48 -1.45 38.03
C GLU A 140 7.78 -2.26 38.19
N THR A 141 8.87 -1.85 37.54
CA THR A 141 10.18 -2.54 37.65
C THR A 141 10.89 -2.31 38.98
N THR A 142 10.60 -1.23 39.70
CA THR A 142 11.24 -0.95 41.00
C THR A 142 10.62 -1.77 42.14
N HIS A 143 9.38 -2.24 41.98
CA HIS A 143 8.72 -3.11 42.95
C HIS A 143 8.90 -4.62 42.66
N GLN A 144 9.42 -4.97 41.49
CA GLN A 144 9.71 -6.35 41.11
C GLN A 144 11.22 -6.58 41.00
N ASN A 145 11.88 -6.78 42.13
CA ASN A 145 13.08 -7.61 42.12
C ASN A 145 13.12 -8.47 43.38
N THR A 146 12.56 -9.68 43.28
CA THR A 146 13.24 -10.99 43.50
C THR A 146 12.17 -12.10 43.45
N SER A 147 11.60 -12.41 42.28
CA SER A 147 10.98 -13.72 42.02
C SER A 147 10.63 -13.85 40.52
N GLU A 148 11.23 -14.84 39.87
CA GLU A 148 10.92 -15.38 38.53
C GLU A 148 10.80 -14.39 37.36
N ILE A 149 11.88 -14.27 36.58
CA ILE A 149 11.82 -13.75 35.21
C ILE A 149 11.03 -14.78 34.38
N SER A 150 9.79 -14.44 34.04
CA SER A 150 8.94 -15.25 33.18
C SER A 150 9.56 -15.38 31.77
N PRO A 151 9.52 -16.57 31.15
CA PRO A 151 10.07 -16.82 29.79
C PRO A 151 9.57 -15.87 28.71
N GLU A 152 8.42 -15.22 28.92
CA GLU A 152 7.79 -14.28 27.99
C GLU A 152 8.56 -12.96 27.85
N ASN A 153 9.18 -12.45 28.92
CA ASN A 153 9.93 -11.19 28.89
C ASN A 153 11.26 -11.32 28.12
N GLU A 154 11.92 -12.48 28.22
CA GLU A 154 13.11 -12.78 27.41
C GLU A 154 12.78 -12.97 25.92
N LEU A 155 11.57 -13.48 25.62
CA LEU A 155 11.11 -13.65 24.25
C LEU A 155 10.87 -12.29 23.59
N MET A 156 10.20 -11.37 24.30
CA MET A 156 9.94 -10.01 23.84
C MET A 156 11.23 -9.23 23.56
N GLU A 157 12.22 -9.29 24.46
CA GLU A 157 13.51 -8.61 24.25
C GLU A 157 14.28 -9.20 23.05
N ARG A 158 14.18 -10.52 22.82
CA ARG A 158 14.74 -11.15 21.60
C ARG A 158 14.03 -10.71 20.34
N GLU A 159 12.71 -10.52 20.36
CA GLU A 159 11.94 -10.08 19.21
C GLU A 159 12.20 -8.62 18.87
N GLU A 160 12.27 -7.73 19.85
CA GLU A 160 12.67 -6.32 19.64
C GLU A 160 14.07 -6.20 19.06
N LYS A 161 15.01 -7.04 19.54
CA LYS A 161 16.37 -7.09 18.99
C LYS A 161 16.39 -7.61 17.54
N LYS A 162 15.54 -8.58 17.19
CA LYS A 162 15.39 -9.02 15.79
C LYS A 162 14.77 -7.94 14.92
N LEU A 163 13.76 -7.23 15.41
CA LEU A 163 13.07 -6.16 14.70
C LEU A 163 14.00 -4.96 14.44
N SER A 164 14.82 -4.56 15.42
CA SER A 164 15.80 -3.48 15.22
C SER A 164 16.84 -3.81 14.16
N VAL A 165 17.34 -5.06 14.11
CA VAL A 165 18.25 -5.53 13.06
C VAL A 165 17.59 -5.53 11.68
N LEU A 166 16.32 -5.95 11.59
CA LEU A 166 15.58 -5.89 10.33
C LEU A 166 15.34 -4.44 9.87
N PHE A 167 15.03 -3.54 10.80
CA PHE A 167 14.82 -2.13 10.50
C PHE A 167 16.09 -1.48 9.92
N HIS A 168 17.25 -1.76 10.53
CA HIS A 168 18.53 -1.26 10.03
C HIS A 168 18.89 -1.83 8.66
N ARG A 169 18.54 -3.09 8.37
CA ARG A 169 18.74 -3.70 7.05
C ARG A 169 17.83 -3.09 5.97
N VAL A 170 16.60 -2.75 6.33
CA VAL A 170 15.66 -2.07 5.43
C VAL A 170 16.17 -0.66 5.11
N GLU A 171 16.68 0.06 6.11
CA GLU A 171 17.26 1.40 5.94
C GLU A 171 18.52 1.37 5.04
N ASP A 172 19.40 0.37 5.20
CA ASP A 172 20.57 0.17 4.32
C ASP A 172 20.16 -0.12 2.86
N GLN A 173 19.07 -0.86 2.64
CA GLN A 173 18.54 -1.11 1.30
C GLN A 173 17.94 0.15 0.67
N ASP A 174 17.23 0.98 1.45
CA ASP A 174 16.65 2.26 1.01
C ASP A 174 17.76 3.21 0.51
N ASN A 175 18.88 3.27 1.24
CA ASN A 175 20.03 4.09 0.86
C ASN A 175 20.69 3.61 -0.46
N LYS A 176 20.83 2.30 -0.64
CA LYS A 176 21.36 1.72 -1.90
C LYS A 176 20.43 1.96 -3.09
N ILE A 177 19.12 1.92 -2.86
CA ILE A 177 18.14 2.23 -3.90
C ILE A 177 18.28 3.70 -4.32
N HIS A 178 18.42 4.63 -3.38
CA HIS A 178 18.66 6.04 -3.70
C HIS A 178 19.95 6.28 -4.48
N GLU A 179 21.05 5.60 -4.12
CA GLU A 179 22.31 5.70 -4.86
C GLU A 179 22.16 5.23 -6.32
N LEU A 180 21.47 4.11 -6.54
CA LEU A 180 21.19 3.60 -7.89
C LEU A 180 20.28 4.53 -8.70
N GLU A 181 19.30 5.17 -8.06
CA GLU A 181 18.43 6.14 -8.72
C GLU A 181 19.19 7.38 -9.21
N ASP A 182 20.13 7.87 -8.40
CA ASP A 182 21.00 8.98 -8.77
C ASP A 182 21.92 8.60 -9.94
N GLU A 183 22.45 7.37 -9.95
CA GLU A 183 23.29 6.87 -11.04
C GLU A 183 22.49 6.74 -12.36
N VAL A 184 21.29 6.18 -12.29
CA VAL A 184 20.38 6.08 -13.44
C VAL A 184 19.99 7.47 -13.97
N HIS A 185 19.72 8.44 -13.09
CA HIS A 185 19.41 9.81 -13.48
C HIS A 185 20.61 10.50 -14.16
N LEU A 186 21.83 10.29 -13.66
CA LEU A 186 23.06 10.80 -14.26
C LEU A 186 23.29 10.20 -15.66
N LEU A 187 23.06 8.89 -15.83
CA LEU A 187 23.20 8.21 -17.11
C LEU A 187 22.20 8.73 -18.14
N ASN A 188 20.92 8.87 -17.77
CA ASN A 188 19.89 9.44 -18.66
C ASN A 188 20.22 10.88 -19.09
N THR A 189 20.74 11.70 -18.17
CA THR A 189 21.15 13.07 -18.48
C THR A 189 22.33 13.11 -19.48
N LYS A 190 23.30 12.20 -19.34
CA LYS A 190 24.43 12.08 -20.28
C LYS A 190 24.00 11.62 -21.68
N ILE A 191 23.03 10.71 -21.76
CA ILE A 191 22.50 10.23 -23.05
C ILE A 191 21.79 11.37 -23.79
N ASN A 192 20.94 12.13 -23.12
CA ASN A 192 20.14 13.20 -23.74
C ASN A 192 20.91 14.48 -24.08
N THR A 193 22.19 14.59 -23.67
CA THR A 193 23.05 15.73 -23.98
C THR A 193 24.04 15.45 -25.11
N HIS A 194 24.04 14.22 -25.64
CA HIS A 194 24.87 13.79 -26.77
C HIS A 194 24.07 13.51 -28.07
N GLU A 195 22.77 13.83 -28.10
CA GLU A 195 21.96 14.01 -29.32
C GLU A 195 21.86 15.51 -29.67
#